data_AF-A0A953Y7M0-F1
#
_entry.id   AF-A0A953Y7M0-F1
#
_cell.length_a   1.000
_cell.length_b   1.000
_cell.length_c   1.000
_cell.angle_alpha   90.00
_cell.angle_beta   90.00
_cell.angle_gamma   90.00
#
_symmetry.space_group_name_H-M   'P 1'
#
loop_
_entity.id
_entity.type
_entity.pdbx_description
1 polymer ?
#
loop_
_entity_poly.entity_id
_entity_poly.type
_entity_poly.pdbx_seq_one_letter_code
_entity_poly.pdbx_strand_id
1 'polypeptide(L)'
;MFHVRDGAARELALKLLTAQTPGILRRFQREGEVTARLRHPGIVSVHAAGEDQGRPYLVYELVSGASLAERLPGLDRPARLRLVREVAEAVGYAHSQGVLHRDLKAENVVVDAAGHARVVDFGLAQVADAERLTRTGAWVGSPASMSPEQIAGARERFGPPTDVWGLGVLLYLALVDRLPFEGSTVVEFMAQVSAAAPEAPRALDPTIDAALERVCLTALTREPQDRYPDGTAFAAALGAACSPDLPGEPAPRGRRLEAGLAVVAVAATVAIAVALQAGRKDRPTSGPAPATQSLVRAPTPSPEELVSQAREAAQVADAARIVELLEPLLERPELPVAARAEAEELLAGAYAFRAEGLRRAGDLAGAGAALDAACALAPSLTLVHLERAWLLSDQGQPAEALRFFARALQANPTQASAHFGRGLCLERLGSPREALEAFEQAVALSEKPRYAVRLARTRESLGDLVEAVEGIAQALARGAEGAGRAELLLERGRLRLALGAFSEALADCDAALVLVPQDPRALELRRTVSTRLAATAKEGD
;
A
#
# COMPACT_ATOMS: atom_id res chain seq x y z
N MET A 1 -4.06 25.33 -2.83
CA MET A 1 -3.26 26.05 -3.83
C MET A 1 -3.86 27.44 -3.98
N PHE A 2 -3.05 28.47 -4.18
CA PHE A 2 -3.45 29.88 -4.24
C PHE A 2 -2.96 30.50 -5.54
N HIS A 3 -3.79 31.31 -6.18
CA HIS A 3 -3.34 32.18 -7.27
C HIS A 3 -2.74 33.45 -6.67
N VAL A 4 -1.50 33.79 -7.04
CA VAL A 4 -0.76 34.94 -6.52
C VAL A 4 -0.11 35.74 -7.64
N ARG A 5 0.28 36.99 -7.34
CA ARG A 5 1.11 37.83 -8.22
C ARG A 5 2.39 38.22 -7.52
N ASP A 6 3.51 38.21 -8.24
CA ASP A 6 4.78 38.69 -7.70
C ASP A 6 4.94 40.22 -7.86
N GLY A 7 6.06 40.76 -7.35
CA GLY A 7 6.38 42.19 -7.44
C GLY A 7 6.59 42.71 -8.87
N ALA A 8 6.71 41.82 -9.86
CA ALA A 8 6.77 42.14 -11.29
C ALA A 8 5.41 41.94 -11.99
N ALA A 9 4.33 41.75 -11.22
CA ALA A 9 2.97 41.49 -11.69
C ALA A 9 2.81 40.21 -12.52
N ARG A 10 3.71 39.23 -12.39
CA ARG A 10 3.56 37.91 -13.01
C ARG A 10 2.57 37.07 -12.20
N GLU A 11 1.64 36.42 -12.90
CA GLU A 11 0.66 35.50 -12.30
C GLU A 11 1.30 34.13 -12.05
N LEU A 12 1.12 33.60 -10.83
CA LEU A 12 1.83 32.43 -10.31
C LEU A 12 0.88 31.56 -9.46
N ALA A 13 1.20 30.27 -9.33
CA ALA A 13 0.49 29.37 -8.42
C ALA A 13 1.33 29.10 -7.17
N LEU A 14 0.76 29.30 -5.98
CA LEU A 14 1.42 29.09 -4.70
C LEU A 14 0.79 27.92 -3.95
N LYS A 15 1.59 26.92 -3.59
CA LYS A 15 1.18 25.79 -2.76
C LYS A 15 1.74 25.96 -1.36
N LEU A 16 0.87 26.18 -0.37
CA LEU A 16 1.21 26.12 1.05
C LEU A 16 1.12 24.67 1.53
N LEU A 17 2.08 24.22 2.33
CA LEU A 17 1.91 23.00 3.12
C LEU A 17 1.42 23.33 4.53
N THR A 18 0.61 22.44 5.07
CA THR A 18 0.06 22.49 6.44
C THR A 18 0.99 21.89 7.50
N ALA A 19 2.10 21.25 7.12
CA ALA A 19 2.98 20.54 8.05
C ALA A 19 4.00 21.47 8.76
N GLN A 20 4.08 21.36 10.09
CA GLN A 20 4.90 22.21 10.98
C GLN A 20 6.18 21.52 11.51
N THR A 21 6.49 20.29 11.10
CA THR A 21 7.65 19.56 11.64
C THR A 21 8.97 20.03 10.97
N PRO A 22 9.99 20.46 11.73
CA PRO A 22 11.24 21.02 11.16
C PRO A 22 12.00 20.11 10.17
N GLY A 23 11.88 18.79 10.32
CA GLY A 23 12.47 17.81 9.39
C GLY A 23 11.77 17.73 8.04
N ILE A 24 10.47 18.07 8.00
CA ILE A 24 9.65 18.09 6.78
C ILE A 24 10.01 19.31 5.93
N LEU A 25 10.18 20.46 6.59
CA LEU A 25 10.53 21.74 5.95
C LEU A 25 11.82 21.66 5.12
N ARG A 26 12.90 21.14 5.70
CA ARG A 26 14.21 21.06 5.01
C ARG A 26 14.21 20.08 3.83
N ARG A 27 13.44 18.99 3.92
CA ARG A 27 13.31 18.01 2.83
C ARG A 27 12.46 18.58 1.69
N PHE A 28 11.36 19.24 2.02
CA PHE A 28 10.48 19.88 1.05
C PHE A 28 11.18 21.01 0.27
N GLN A 29 11.97 21.85 0.95
CA GLN A 29 12.78 22.87 0.28
C GLN A 29 13.81 22.23 -0.67
N ARG A 30 14.51 21.18 -0.22
CA ARG A 30 15.51 20.47 -1.03
C ARG A 30 14.91 19.74 -2.24
N GLU A 31 13.73 19.13 -2.09
CA GLU A 31 13.01 18.51 -3.22
C GLU A 31 12.49 19.57 -4.19
N GLY A 32 11.97 20.69 -3.69
CA GLY A 32 11.59 21.85 -4.51
C GLY A 32 12.75 22.42 -5.32
N GLU A 33 13.95 22.53 -4.73
CA GLU A 33 15.18 22.97 -5.41
C GLU A 33 15.64 22.01 -6.52
N VAL A 34 15.46 20.70 -6.33
CA VAL A 34 15.80 19.69 -7.34
C VAL A 34 14.80 19.75 -8.50
N THR A 35 13.51 19.82 -8.21
CA THR A 35 12.45 19.97 -9.23
C THR A 35 12.58 21.30 -9.99
N ALA A 36 13.02 22.38 -9.33
CA ALA A 36 13.26 23.67 -9.96
C ALA A 36 14.38 23.66 -11.02
N ARG A 37 15.17 22.58 -11.15
CA ARG A 37 16.18 22.41 -12.20
C ARG A 37 15.63 21.75 -13.46
N LEU A 38 14.47 21.12 -13.39
CA LEU A 38 13.85 20.49 -14.55
C LEU A 38 13.41 21.56 -15.56
N ARG A 39 13.77 21.37 -16.83
CA ARG A 39 13.42 22.24 -17.95
C ARG A 39 12.88 21.39 -19.09
N HIS A 40 11.57 21.20 -19.09
CA HIS A 40 10.88 20.42 -20.11
C HIS A 40 9.50 21.03 -20.37
N PRO A 41 9.05 21.14 -21.64
CA PRO A 41 7.75 21.73 -21.97
C PRO A 41 6.58 21.02 -21.30
N GLY A 42 6.68 19.70 -21.08
CA GLY A 42 5.68 18.90 -20.38
C GLY A 42 5.79 18.89 -18.85
N ILE A 43 6.65 19.70 -18.23
CA ILE A 43 6.80 19.78 -16.76
C ILE A 43 6.55 21.22 -16.30
N VAL A 44 5.72 21.37 -15.27
CA VAL A 44 5.45 22.67 -14.67
C VAL A 44 6.65 23.18 -13.90
N SER A 45 7.12 24.37 -14.26
CA SER A 45 8.30 24.99 -13.67
C SER A 45 8.04 25.47 -12.25
N VAL A 46 8.94 25.13 -11.33
CA VAL A 46 8.99 25.72 -9.98
C VAL A 46 9.84 26.98 -10.03
N HIS A 47 9.24 28.12 -9.70
CA HIS A 47 9.89 29.44 -9.70
C HIS A 47 10.60 29.74 -8.38
N ALA A 48 10.04 29.34 -7.25
CA ALA A 48 10.62 29.61 -5.93
C ALA A 48 10.14 28.60 -4.88
N ALA A 49 10.97 28.43 -3.85
CA ALA A 49 10.64 27.75 -2.61
C ALA A 49 10.92 28.69 -1.44
N GLY A 50 10.10 28.67 -0.41
CA GLY A 50 10.28 29.53 0.76
C GLY A 50 9.53 29.04 1.98
N GLU A 51 9.56 29.87 3.03
CA GLU A 51 8.86 29.65 4.29
C GLU A 51 8.25 30.98 4.75
N ASP A 52 6.99 30.93 5.18
CA ASP A 52 6.30 32.04 5.82
C ASP A 52 5.66 31.57 7.14
N GLN A 53 6.10 32.14 8.27
CA GLN A 53 5.60 31.82 9.61
C GLN A 53 5.62 30.31 9.93
N GLY A 54 6.71 29.61 9.58
CA GLY A 54 6.82 28.16 9.82
C GLY A 54 6.06 27.29 8.80
N ARG A 55 5.42 27.90 7.79
CA ARG A 55 4.71 27.18 6.72
C ARG A 55 5.54 27.25 5.44
N PRO A 56 5.98 26.11 4.90
CA PRO A 56 6.74 26.11 3.68
C PRO A 56 5.80 26.32 2.49
N TYR A 57 6.31 26.96 1.45
CA TYR A 57 5.57 27.18 0.21
C TYR A 57 6.43 26.91 -1.01
N LEU A 58 5.76 26.49 -2.09
CA LEU A 58 6.32 26.43 -3.42
C LEU A 58 5.52 27.32 -4.36
N VAL A 59 6.25 28.03 -5.22
CA VAL A 59 5.71 28.90 -6.26
C VAL A 59 5.98 28.26 -7.60
N TYR A 60 4.94 28.01 -8.36
CA TYR A 60 4.95 27.39 -9.68
C TYR A 60 4.56 28.42 -10.73
N GLU A 61 4.92 28.15 -11.99
CA GLU A 61 4.27 28.81 -13.11
C GLU A 61 2.75 28.55 -13.04
N LEU A 62 1.95 29.57 -13.33
CA LEU A 62 0.51 29.39 -13.45
C LEU A 62 0.18 28.81 -14.82
N VAL A 63 -0.30 27.57 -14.86
CA VAL A 63 -0.79 26.93 -16.09
C VAL A 63 -2.30 27.13 -16.19
N SER A 64 -2.75 27.84 -17.22
CA SER A 64 -4.18 27.93 -17.54
C SER A 64 -4.64 26.62 -18.20
N GLY A 65 -5.60 25.94 -17.59
CA GLY A 65 -6.06 24.64 -18.04
C GLY A 65 -6.93 23.94 -16.99
N ALA A 66 -7.21 22.66 -17.24
CA ALA A 66 -7.90 21.78 -16.31
C ALA A 66 -7.07 20.51 -16.10
N SER A 67 -7.31 19.78 -15.02
CA SER A 67 -6.62 18.52 -14.77
C SER A 67 -6.94 17.48 -15.86
N LEU A 68 -6.05 16.52 -16.08
CA LEU A 68 -6.30 15.41 -16.99
C LEU A 68 -7.53 14.62 -16.53
N ALA A 69 -7.74 14.47 -15.22
CA ALA A 69 -8.92 13.83 -14.64
C ALA A 69 -10.23 14.49 -15.12
N GLU A 70 -10.29 15.83 -15.15
CA GLU A 70 -11.46 16.58 -15.62
C GLU A 70 -11.63 16.54 -17.15
N ARG A 71 -10.54 16.35 -17.90
CA ARG A 71 -10.55 16.41 -19.36
C ARG A 71 -10.81 15.06 -20.03
N LEU A 72 -10.41 13.94 -19.41
CA LEU A 72 -10.54 12.60 -19.99
C LEU A 72 -11.96 12.28 -20.50
N PRO A 73 -13.05 12.54 -19.76
CA PRO A 73 -14.41 12.21 -20.21
C PRO A 73 -14.84 12.88 -21.53
N GLY A 74 -14.18 13.96 -21.95
CA GLY A 74 -14.50 14.71 -23.17
C GLY A 74 -13.55 14.49 -24.35
N LEU A 75 -12.56 13.59 -24.23
CA LEU A 75 -11.54 13.35 -25.24
C LEU A 75 -11.74 12.00 -25.94
N ASP A 76 -11.48 11.96 -27.24
CA ASP A 76 -11.41 10.71 -27.98
C ASP A 76 -10.15 9.90 -27.65
N ARG A 77 -10.17 8.60 -27.93
CA ARG A 77 -9.06 7.69 -27.62
C ARG A 77 -7.71 8.17 -28.17
N PRO A 78 -7.58 8.61 -29.45
CA PRO A 78 -6.33 9.15 -29.96
C PRO A 78 -5.79 10.35 -29.14
N ALA A 79 -6.65 11.31 -28.76
CA ALA A 79 -6.23 12.43 -27.94
C ALA A 79 -5.78 11.98 -26.54
N ARG A 80 -6.50 11.04 -25.91
CA ARG A 80 -6.11 10.48 -24.60
C ARG A 80 -4.73 9.80 -24.66
N LEU A 81 -4.49 8.97 -25.67
CA LEU A 81 -3.21 8.27 -25.85
C LEU A 81 -2.05 9.23 -26.11
N ARG A 82 -2.28 10.32 -26.88
CA ARG A 82 -1.28 11.39 -27.03
C ARG A 82 -0.92 12.03 -25.69
N LEU A 83 -1.91 12.40 -24.88
CA LEU A 83 -1.66 13.03 -23.57
C LEU A 83 -0.90 12.10 -22.63
N VAL A 84 -1.26 10.81 -22.54
CA VAL A 84 -0.53 9.82 -21.72
C VAL A 84 0.92 9.68 -22.21
N ARG A 85 1.14 9.71 -23.53
CA ARG A 85 2.50 9.69 -24.09
C ARG A 85 3.30 10.95 -23.75
N GLU A 86 2.70 12.14 -23.85
CA GLU A 86 3.36 13.40 -23.46
C GLU A 86 3.75 13.40 -21.97
N VAL A 87 2.87 12.87 -21.10
CA VAL A 87 3.19 12.66 -19.67
C VAL A 87 4.38 11.70 -19.50
N ALA A 88 4.40 10.58 -20.23
CA ALA A 88 5.49 9.63 -20.18
C ALA A 88 6.83 10.21 -20.67
N GLU A 89 6.82 11.03 -21.71
CA GLU A 89 8.00 11.74 -22.21
C GLU A 89 8.53 12.75 -21.17
N ALA A 90 7.64 13.50 -20.52
CA ALA A 90 8.00 14.42 -19.43
C ALA A 90 8.59 13.68 -18.22
N VAL A 91 7.97 12.58 -17.79
CA VAL A 91 8.44 11.75 -16.68
C VAL A 91 9.78 11.08 -17.04
N GLY A 92 9.94 10.60 -18.28
CA GLY A 92 11.19 10.05 -18.79
C GLY A 92 12.34 11.07 -18.76
N TYR A 93 12.07 12.33 -19.13
CA TYR A 93 13.03 13.41 -18.96
C TYR A 93 13.42 13.59 -17.48
N ALA A 94 12.47 13.63 -16.56
CA ALA A 94 12.76 13.75 -15.13
C ALA A 94 13.63 12.60 -14.61
N HIS A 95 13.34 11.36 -15.02
CA HIS A 95 14.15 10.18 -14.68
C HIS A 95 15.59 10.31 -15.15
N SER A 96 15.81 10.85 -16.37
CA SER A 96 17.16 11.10 -16.90
C SER A 96 17.97 12.11 -16.06
N GLN A 97 17.27 12.97 -15.32
CA GLN A 97 17.85 13.94 -14.39
C GLN A 97 17.94 13.40 -12.95
N GLY A 98 17.61 12.12 -12.74
CA GLY A 98 17.61 11.47 -11.42
C GLY A 98 16.44 11.87 -10.52
N VAL A 99 15.37 12.42 -11.09
CA VAL A 99 14.18 12.86 -10.34
C VAL A 99 13.02 11.91 -10.59
N LEU A 100 12.40 11.44 -9.50
CA LEU A 100 11.19 10.61 -9.53
C LEU A 100 9.97 11.46 -9.16
N HIS A 101 8.82 11.18 -9.76
CA HIS A 101 7.56 11.84 -9.47
C HIS A 101 6.91 11.32 -8.18
N ARG A 102 6.79 10.00 -8.02
CA ARG A 102 6.30 9.26 -6.85
C ARG A 102 4.81 9.42 -6.48
N ASP A 103 4.08 10.37 -7.05
CA ASP A 103 2.62 10.50 -6.88
C ASP A 103 1.93 10.74 -8.23
N LEU A 104 2.29 9.97 -9.25
CA LEU A 104 1.79 10.22 -10.61
C LEU A 104 0.32 9.79 -10.73
N LYS A 105 -0.57 10.73 -11.05
CA LYS A 105 -2.02 10.54 -11.20
C LYS A 105 -2.64 11.62 -12.07
N ALA A 106 -3.88 11.42 -12.51
CA ALA A 106 -4.53 12.30 -13.48
C ALA A 106 -4.77 13.72 -12.94
N GLU A 107 -4.90 13.86 -11.63
CA GLU A 107 -5.01 15.14 -10.92
C GLU A 107 -3.70 15.93 -10.91
N ASN A 108 -2.56 15.23 -11.03
CA ASN A 108 -1.22 15.83 -11.06
C ASN A 108 -0.74 16.08 -12.50
N VAL A 109 -1.65 16.08 -13.47
CA VAL A 109 -1.39 16.46 -14.86
C VAL A 109 -2.39 17.53 -15.26
N VAL A 110 -1.91 18.68 -15.72
CA VAL A 110 -2.74 19.75 -16.26
C VAL A 110 -2.72 19.69 -17.78
N VAL A 111 -3.88 19.74 -18.41
CA VAL A 111 -4.01 19.94 -19.86
C VAL A 111 -4.16 21.43 -20.10
N ASP A 112 -3.15 22.02 -20.73
CA ASP A 112 -3.11 23.47 -20.96
C ASP A 112 -4.07 23.91 -22.09
N ALA A 113 -4.19 25.22 -22.29
CA ALA A 113 -5.05 25.80 -23.32
C ALA A 113 -4.66 25.38 -24.76
N ALA A 114 -3.42 24.95 -24.99
CA ALA A 114 -2.96 24.42 -26.28
C ALA A 114 -3.26 22.92 -26.44
N GLY A 115 -3.77 22.27 -25.38
CA GLY A 115 -4.13 20.85 -25.38
C GLY A 115 -2.95 19.92 -25.11
N HIS A 116 -1.89 20.42 -24.48
CA HIS A 116 -0.71 19.63 -24.10
C HIS A 116 -0.72 19.27 -22.61
N ALA A 117 -0.15 18.11 -22.29
CA ALA A 117 -0.01 17.64 -20.91
C ALA A 117 1.18 18.31 -20.19
N ARG A 118 0.92 18.79 -18.97
CA ARG A 118 1.88 19.47 -18.10
C ARG A 118 1.86 18.80 -16.72
N VAL A 119 2.93 18.08 -16.39
CA VAL A 119 3.05 17.35 -15.11
C VAL A 119 3.41 18.33 -13.98
N VAL A 120 2.69 18.24 -12.85
CA VAL A 120 2.89 19.06 -11.64
C VAL A 120 3.31 18.19 -10.45
N ASP A 121 3.80 18.81 -9.37
CA ASP A 121 3.94 18.18 -8.05
C ASP A 121 4.92 16.98 -7.91
N PHE A 122 6.04 17.01 -8.63
CA PHE A 122 7.13 16.03 -8.47
C PHE A 122 7.64 15.90 -7.03
N GLY A 123 7.51 14.71 -6.43
CA GLY A 123 8.24 14.28 -5.24
C GLY A 123 7.76 14.86 -3.91
N LEU A 124 6.86 15.84 -3.90
CA LEU A 124 6.53 16.63 -2.71
C LEU A 124 5.61 15.93 -1.69
N ALA A 125 5.03 14.80 -2.06
CA ALA A 125 4.02 14.10 -1.25
C ALA A 125 4.64 13.27 -0.10
N GLN A 126 5.87 12.78 -0.22
CA GLN A 126 6.41 11.84 0.78
C GLN A 126 6.73 12.46 2.13
N VAL A 127 6.97 13.76 2.21
CA VAL A 127 7.41 14.34 3.47
C VAL A 127 6.24 14.51 4.44
N ALA A 128 5.03 14.70 3.93
CA ALA A 128 3.79 14.70 4.71
C ALA A 128 3.14 13.31 4.77
N ASP A 129 3.11 12.57 3.66
CA ASP A 129 2.31 11.34 3.56
C ASP A 129 3.00 10.10 4.09
N ALA A 130 4.33 10.00 4.01
CA ALA A 130 5.02 8.84 4.59
C ALA A 130 5.18 8.93 6.12
N GLU A 131 5.08 10.15 6.70
CA GLU A 131 4.94 10.33 8.15
C GLU A 131 3.48 10.26 8.61
N ARG A 132 2.49 10.63 7.79
CA ARG A 132 1.06 10.29 8.04
C ARG A 132 0.83 8.77 7.97
N LEU A 133 1.43 8.09 7.00
CA LEU A 133 1.41 6.63 6.86
C LEU A 133 2.00 5.93 8.08
N THR A 134 3.06 6.50 8.70
CA THR A 134 3.73 5.90 9.86
C THR A 134 3.24 6.38 11.22
N ARG A 135 2.57 7.55 11.34
CA ARG A 135 2.03 8.06 12.62
C ARG A 135 0.53 7.89 12.78
N THR A 136 -0.25 7.88 11.71
CA THR A 136 -1.69 8.11 11.79
C THR A 136 -2.53 7.01 11.14
N GLY A 137 -1.92 6.08 10.40
CA GLY A 137 -2.60 4.86 9.90
C GLY A 137 -3.72 5.11 8.90
N ALA A 138 -3.94 6.36 8.51
CA ALA A 138 -5.00 6.76 7.61
C ALA A 138 -4.57 7.84 6.64
N TRP A 139 -5.18 7.72 5.48
CA TRP A 139 -4.64 8.09 4.19
C TRP A 139 -5.52 9.21 3.65
N VAL A 140 -4.96 10.40 3.40
CA VAL A 140 -5.72 11.53 2.86
C VAL A 140 -5.47 11.61 1.36
N GLY A 141 -6.44 11.12 0.57
CA GLY A 141 -6.47 11.16 -0.89
C GLY A 141 -7.09 9.88 -1.50
N SER A 142 -7.16 9.79 -2.83
CA SER A 142 -7.43 8.52 -3.54
C SER A 142 -6.13 7.75 -3.83
N PRO A 143 -5.92 6.52 -3.31
CA PRO A 143 -4.69 5.74 -3.49
C PRO A 143 -4.55 5.08 -4.85
N ALA A 144 -5.46 5.39 -5.78
CA ALA A 144 -5.69 4.75 -7.06
C ALA A 144 -4.46 4.50 -7.94
N SER A 145 -3.38 5.28 -7.77
CA SER A 145 -2.16 5.16 -8.57
C SER A 145 -0.92 4.66 -7.83
N MET A 146 -1.03 4.29 -6.54
CA MET A 146 0.12 3.76 -5.79
C MET A 146 0.60 2.41 -6.33
N SER A 147 1.91 2.26 -6.44
CA SER A 147 2.56 1.00 -6.82
C SER A 147 2.68 0.01 -5.64
N PRO A 148 2.82 -1.31 -5.91
CA PRO A 148 3.02 -2.34 -4.88
C PRO A 148 4.19 -2.05 -3.94
N GLU A 149 5.31 -1.55 -4.45
CA GLU A 149 6.48 -1.21 -3.65
C GLU A 149 6.27 0.02 -2.75
N GLN A 150 5.44 0.98 -3.18
CA GLN A 150 5.05 2.12 -2.37
C GLN A 150 4.12 1.71 -1.23
N ILE A 151 3.19 0.80 -1.51
CA ILE A 151 2.30 0.21 -0.50
C ILE A 151 3.10 -0.61 0.53
N ALA A 152 4.10 -1.37 0.07
CA ALA A 152 4.99 -2.14 0.93
C ALA A 152 5.94 -1.28 1.79
N GLY A 153 6.00 0.04 1.56
CA GLY A 153 6.91 0.93 2.29
C GLY A 153 8.40 0.71 1.98
N ALA A 154 8.72 -0.06 0.94
CA ALA A 154 10.07 -0.48 0.57
C ALA A 154 10.81 0.61 -0.21
N ARG A 155 11.14 1.72 0.47
CA ARG A 155 11.75 2.93 -0.13
C ARG A 155 13.03 2.65 -0.92
N GLU A 156 13.80 1.65 -0.52
CA GLU A 156 15.01 1.20 -1.19
C GLU A 156 14.75 0.62 -2.59
N ARG A 157 13.50 0.28 -2.90
CA ARG A 157 13.06 -0.25 -4.21
C ARG A 157 12.49 0.82 -5.13
N PHE A 158 12.37 2.06 -4.67
CA PHE A 158 11.83 3.13 -5.50
C PHE A 158 12.81 3.49 -6.61
N GLY A 159 12.31 3.48 -7.83
CA GLY A 159 13.07 3.85 -9.01
C GLY A 159 12.15 4.33 -10.14
N PRO A 160 12.70 4.62 -11.32
CA PRO A 160 11.89 4.96 -12.50
C PRO A 160 10.72 3.98 -12.78
N PRO A 161 10.83 2.65 -12.53
CA PRO A 161 9.69 1.74 -12.68
C PRO A 161 8.51 1.99 -11.73
N THR A 162 8.72 2.73 -10.63
CA THR A 162 7.64 3.15 -9.71
C THR A 162 6.73 4.17 -10.38
N ASP A 163 7.28 5.12 -11.13
CA ASP A 163 6.46 6.09 -11.89
C ASP A 163 5.85 5.45 -13.14
N VAL A 164 6.49 4.42 -13.71
CA VAL A 164 5.94 3.62 -14.81
C VAL A 164 4.64 2.92 -14.39
N TRP A 165 4.51 2.48 -13.14
CA TRP A 165 3.22 1.99 -12.64
C TRP A 165 2.13 3.05 -12.73
N GLY A 166 2.42 4.28 -12.27
CA GLY A 166 1.49 5.41 -12.39
C GLY A 166 1.12 5.72 -13.85
N LEU A 167 2.07 5.61 -14.78
CA LEU A 167 1.80 5.71 -16.22
C LEU A 167 0.88 4.57 -16.72
N GLY A 168 1.06 3.35 -16.20
CA GLY A 168 0.17 2.22 -16.46
C GLY A 168 -1.27 2.48 -15.98
N VAL A 169 -1.44 3.06 -14.79
CA VAL A 169 -2.74 3.45 -14.25
C VAL A 169 -3.40 4.53 -15.11
N LEU A 170 -2.64 5.54 -15.54
CA LEU A 170 -3.12 6.58 -16.45
C LEU A 170 -3.53 6.01 -17.82
N LEU A 171 -2.74 5.10 -18.39
CA LEU A 171 -3.06 4.44 -19.65
C LEU A 171 -4.33 3.60 -19.52
N TYR A 172 -4.47 2.84 -18.42
CA TYR A 172 -5.67 2.06 -18.15
C TYR A 172 -6.91 2.95 -18.11
N LEU A 173 -6.85 4.04 -17.33
CA LEU A 173 -7.93 5.03 -17.25
C LEU A 173 -8.25 5.65 -18.62
N ALA A 174 -7.24 5.99 -19.40
CA ALA A 174 -7.41 6.52 -20.75
C ALA A 174 -8.07 5.54 -21.74
N LEU A 175 -7.85 4.24 -21.55
CA LEU A 175 -8.36 3.19 -22.44
C LEU A 175 -9.83 2.84 -22.15
N VAL A 176 -10.20 2.73 -20.86
CA VAL A 176 -11.50 2.14 -20.44
C VAL A 176 -12.32 3.00 -19.47
N ASP A 177 -11.91 4.23 -19.16
CA ASP A 177 -12.61 5.16 -18.24
C ASP A 177 -12.85 4.61 -16.81
N ARG A 178 -12.03 3.64 -16.40
CA ARG A 178 -12.07 3.03 -15.07
C ARG A 178 -10.66 2.94 -14.49
N LEU A 179 -10.56 2.80 -13.17
CA LEU A 179 -9.27 2.52 -12.54
C LEU A 179 -8.96 1.01 -12.62
N PRO A 180 -7.69 0.62 -12.71
CA PRO A 180 -7.30 -0.80 -12.75
C PRO A 180 -7.53 -1.53 -11.43
N PHE A 181 -7.57 -0.79 -10.32
CA PHE A 181 -7.79 -1.31 -8.98
C PHE A 181 -8.80 -0.42 -8.26
N GLU A 182 -9.86 -1.02 -7.75
CA GLU A 182 -10.97 -0.35 -7.06
C GLU A 182 -11.29 -1.17 -5.80
N GLY A 183 -11.10 -0.58 -4.63
CA GLY A 183 -11.41 -1.23 -3.35
C GLY A 183 -12.42 -0.39 -2.57
N SER A 184 -13.46 -1.04 -2.05
CA SER A 184 -14.40 -0.41 -1.11
C SER A 184 -13.74 -0.09 0.24
N THR A 185 -12.58 -0.71 0.50
CA THR A 185 -11.72 -0.45 1.66
C THR A 185 -10.25 -0.31 1.25
N VAL A 186 -9.46 0.40 2.06
CA VAL A 186 -8.01 0.53 1.86
C VAL A 186 -7.31 -0.83 1.86
N VAL A 187 -7.77 -1.79 2.67
CA VAL A 187 -7.21 -3.15 2.73
C VAL A 187 -7.50 -3.93 1.45
N GLU A 188 -8.71 -3.82 0.91
CA GLU A 188 -9.09 -4.42 -0.37
C GLU A 188 -8.27 -3.82 -1.52
N PHE A 189 -8.14 -2.50 -1.56
CA PHE A 189 -7.30 -1.80 -2.52
C PHE A 189 -5.84 -2.26 -2.45
N MET A 190 -5.26 -2.30 -1.24
CA MET A 190 -3.89 -2.79 -1.03
C MET A 190 -3.72 -4.25 -1.44
N ALA A 191 -4.71 -5.10 -1.18
CA ALA A 191 -4.67 -6.51 -1.57
C ALA A 191 -4.70 -6.67 -3.10
N GLN A 192 -5.54 -5.90 -3.80
CA GLN A 192 -5.63 -5.90 -5.26
C GLN A 192 -4.33 -5.40 -5.90
N VAL A 193 -3.80 -4.27 -5.43
CA VAL A 193 -2.52 -3.74 -5.93
C VAL A 193 -1.37 -4.72 -5.63
N SER A 194 -1.35 -5.32 -4.44
CA SER A 194 -0.32 -6.32 -4.07
C SER A 194 -0.39 -7.61 -4.91
N ALA A 195 -1.58 -7.94 -5.45
CA ALA A 195 -1.76 -9.03 -6.40
C ALA A 195 -1.47 -8.63 -7.86
N ALA A 196 -1.56 -7.34 -8.20
CA ALA A 196 -1.29 -6.73 -9.50
C ALA A 196 -1.93 -7.45 -10.71
N ALA A 197 -3.14 -7.96 -10.54
CA ALA A 197 -3.90 -8.60 -11.60
C ALA A 197 -5.13 -7.73 -11.95
N PRO A 198 -4.95 -6.59 -12.64
CA PRO A 198 -6.09 -5.81 -13.12
C PRO A 198 -6.86 -6.58 -14.19
N GLU A 199 -8.16 -6.30 -14.32
CA GLU A 199 -8.95 -6.82 -15.43
C GLU A 199 -8.33 -6.37 -16.76
N ALA A 200 -8.30 -7.25 -17.77
CA ALA A 200 -7.67 -6.91 -19.04
C ALA A 200 -8.50 -5.82 -19.77
N PRO A 201 -7.91 -4.73 -20.26
CA PRO A 201 -8.65 -3.68 -20.97
C PRO A 201 -9.54 -4.20 -22.10
N ARG A 202 -9.12 -5.24 -22.85
CA ARG A 202 -9.91 -5.83 -23.93
C ARG A 202 -11.06 -6.70 -23.46
N ALA A 203 -11.07 -7.11 -22.19
CA ALA A 203 -12.24 -7.74 -21.58
C ALA A 203 -13.38 -6.72 -21.38
N LEU A 204 -13.02 -5.46 -21.11
CA LEU A 204 -13.97 -4.35 -20.93
C LEU A 204 -14.35 -3.69 -22.26
N ASP A 205 -13.39 -3.48 -23.16
CA ASP A 205 -13.62 -2.95 -24.50
C ASP A 205 -12.80 -3.72 -25.55
N PRO A 206 -13.42 -4.66 -26.28
CA PRO A 206 -12.76 -5.46 -27.31
C PRO A 206 -12.20 -4.67 -28.49
N THR A 207 -12.56 -3.39 -28.66
CA THR A 207 -12.05 -2.52 -29.73
C THR A 207 -10.61 -2.04 -29.47
N ILE A 208 -10.09 -2.24 -28.27
CA ILE A 208 -8.73 -1.90 -27.90
C ILE A 208 -7.74 -2.85 -28.60
N ASP A 209 -6.69 -2.28 -29.18
CA ASP A 209 -5.62 -3.05 -29.82
C ASP A 209 -4.84 -3.90 -28.79
N ALA A 210 -4.50 -5.14 -29.16
CA ALA A 210 -3.75 -6.04 -28.30
C ALA A 210 -2.36 -5.49 -27.91
N ALA A 211 -1.75 -4.63 -28.74
CA ALA A 211 -0.51 -3.93 -28.42
C ALA A 211 -0.70 -2.92 -27.29
N LEU A 212 -1.79 -2.16 -27.29
CA LEU A 212 -2.11 -1.18 -26.23
C LEU A 212 -2.37 -1.89 -24.89
N GLU A 213 -3.13 -2.99 -24.93
CA GLU A 213 -3.34 -3.85 -23.76
C GLU A 213 -2.01 -4.37 -23.19
N ARG A 214 -1.11 -4.87 -24.05
CA ARG A 214 0.21 -5.34 -23.60
C ARG A 214 1.01 -4.21 -22.93
N VAL A 215 1.08 -3.02 -23.53
CA VAL A 215 1.79 -1.88 -22.93
C VAL A 215 1.21 -1.54 -21.55
N CYS A 216 -0.12 -1.49 -21.44
CA CYS A 216 -0.81 -1.21 -20.19
C CYS A 216 -0.51 -2.26 -19.11
N LEU A 217 -0.66 -3.55 -19.43
CA LEU A 217 -0.47 -4.63 -18.46
C LEU A 217 1.01 -4.83 -18.10
N THR A 218 1.95 -4.60 -19.02
CA THR A 218 3.39 -4.61 -18.71
C THR A 218 3.77 -3.52 -17.71
N ALA A 219 3.19 -2.33 -17.81
CA ALA A 219 3.43 -1.26 -16.83
C ALA A 219 2.81 -1.53 -15.45
N LEU A 220 1.73 -2.32 -15.41
CA LEU A 220 1.02 -2.72 -14.19
C LEU A 220 1.49 -4.08 -13.62
N THR A 221 2.65 -4.59 -14.03
CA THR A 221 3.23 -5.79 -13.42
C THR A 221 3.66 -5.53 -11.98
N ARG A 222 3.49 -6.53 -11.11
CA ARG A 222 3.79 -6.40 -9.68
C ARG A 222 5.24 -5.99 -9.42
N GLU A 223 6.16 -6.70 -10.06
CA GLU A 223 7.59 -6.60 -9.83
C GLU A 223 8.19 -5.44 -10.65
N PRO A 224 8.83 -4.45 -10.03
CA PRO A 224 9.37 -3.27 -10.73
C PRO A 224 10.33 -3.61 -11.87
N GLN A 225 11.11 -4.70 -11.74
CA GLN A 225 12.04 -5.17 -12.77
C GLN A 225 11.37 -5.72 -14.03
N ASP A 226 10.09 -6.09 -13.96
CA ASP A 226 9.33 -6.64 -15.08
C ASP A 226 8.53 -5.55 -15.83
N ARG A 227 8.61 -4.30 -15.37
CA ARG A 227 8.03 -3.11 -16.02
C ARG A 227 9.02 -2.51 -17.02
N TYR A 228 8.58 -1.45 -17.71
CA TYR A 228 9.49 -0.61 -18.48
C TYR A 228 10.54 0.04 -17.57
N PRO A 229 11.80 0.14 -18.01
CA PRO A 229 12.89 0.65 -17.18
C PRO A 229 12.71 2.12 -16.80
N ASP A 230 12.00 2.93 -17.60
CA ASP A 230 11.70 4.33 -17.33
C ASP A 230 10.52 4.83 -18.20
N GLY A 231 10.14 6.10 -18.01
CA GLY A 231 9.07 6.75 -18.78
C GLY A 231 9.38 6.90 -20.27
N THR A 232 10.66 7.01 -20.67
CA THR A 232 11.07 7.09 -22.07
C THR A 232 10.78 5.77 -22.79
N ALA A 233 11.14 4.64 -22.17
CA ALA A 233 10.88 3.31 -22.69
C ALA A 233 9.37 3.02 -22.77
N PHE A 234 8.60 3.45 -21.77
CA PHE A 234 7.14 3.37 -21.80
C PHE A 234 6.55 4.22 -22.94
N ALA A 235 6.99 5.46 -23.11
CA ALA A 235 6.53 6.35 -24.18
C ALA A 235 6.81 5.79 -25.57
N ALA A 236 7.99 5.20 -25.77
CA ALA A 236 8.37 4.54 -27.01
C ALA A 236 7.46 3.32 -27.31
N ALA A 237 7.20 2.49 -26.30
CA ALA A 237 6.32 1.33 -26.45
C ALA A 237 4.87 1.73 -26.75
N LEU A 238 4.35 2.76 -26.07
CA LEU A 238 3.02 3.32 -26.33
C LEU A 238 2.93 3.93 -27.74
N GLY A 239 3.97 4.66 -28.16
CA GLY A 239 4.06 5.23 -29.51
C GLY A 239 4.03 4.16 -30.60
N ALA A 240 4.79 3.07 -30.42
CA ALA A 240 4.78 1.93 -31.34
C ALA A 240 3.42 1.23 -31.39
N ALA A 241 2.75 1.07 -30.24
CA ALA A 241 1.41 0.48 -30.19
C ALA A 241 0.32 1.34 -30.87
N CYS A 242 0.51 2.66 -30.93
CA CYS A 242 -0.37 3.58 -31.65
C CYS A 242 -0.08 3.67 -33.16
N SER A 243 1.02 3.08 -33.64
CA SER A 243 1.48 3.16 -35.03
C SER A 243 2.11 1.83 -35.47
N PRO A 244 1.29 0.81 -35.76
CA PRO A 244 1.73 -0.57 -36.02
C PRO A 244 2.59 -0.75 -37.28
N ASP A 245 2.78 0.28 -38.12
CA ASP A 245 3.58 0.23 -39.36
C ASP A 245 5.10 0.43 -39.15
N LEU A 246 5.56 0.67 -37.93
CA LEU A 246 6.99 0.72 -37.60
C LEU A 246 7.45 -0.64 -37.05
N PRO A 247 8.49 -1.29 -37.60
CA PRO A 247 8.99 -2.57 -37.09
C PRO A 247 9.53 -2.38 -35.67
N GLY A 248 8.74 -2.81 -34.67
CA GLY A 248 9.14 -2.79 -33.27
C GLY A 248 10.26 -3.80 -33.01
N GLU A 249 11.37 -3.34 -32.44
CA GLU A 249 12.39 -4.24 -31.93
C GLU A 249 11.80 -5.16 -30.85
N PRO A 250 12.17 -6.45 -30.81
CA PRO A 250 11.69 -7.35 -29.78
C PRO A 250 12.25 -6.94 -28.40
N ALA A 251 11.38 -7.00 -27.39
CA ALA A 251 11.71 -6.73 -25.98
C ALA A 251 12.98 -7.47 -25.51
N PRO A 252 13.81 -6.86 -24.64
CA PRO A 252 15.07 -7.44 -24.23
C PRO A 252 14.82 -8.71 -23.39
N ARG A 253 15.14 -9.87 -23.97
CA ARG A 253 15.30 -11.12 -23.23
C ARG A 253 16.52 -10.99 -22.32
N GLY A 254 16.30 -11.17 -21.02
CA GLY A 254 17.32 -11.00 -19.99
C GLY A 254 18.61 -11.77 -20.28
N ARG A 255 19.73 -11.06 -20.21
CA ARG A 255 21.06 -11.66 -20.02
C ARG A 255 21.52 -11.33 -18.61
N ARG A 256 21.42 -12.33 -17.74
CA ARG A 256 22.23 -12.42 -16.52
C ARG A 256 23.69 -12.62 -16.97
N LEU A 257 24.58 -11.70 -16.61
CA LEU A 257 25.99 -12.04 -16.43
C LEU A 257 26.56 -11.28 -15.23
N GLU A 258 27.34 -12.04 -14.49
CA GLU A 258 27.99 -11.82 -13.21
C GLU A 258 28.72 -10.48 -13.02
N ALA A 259 28.56 -9.87 -11.85
CA ALA A 259 29.56 -8.99 -11.25
C ALA A 259 29.38 -8.93 -9.72
N GLY A 260 29.77 -10.02 -9.05
CA GLY A 260 30.20 -9.95 -7.66
C GLY A 260 31.54 -9.22 -7.58
N LEU A 261 31.79 -8.53 -6.47
CA LEU A 261 32.98 -7.71 -6.13
C LEU A 261 32.99 -6.24 -6.61
N ALA A 262 32.11 -5.41 -6.04
CA ALA A 262 32.35 -3.95 -5.94
C ALA A 262 31.73 -3.27 -4.69
N VAL A 263 31.14 -4.03 -3.76
CA VAL A 263 30.35 -3.47 -2.63
C VAL A 263 31.17 -3.19 -1.36
N VAL A 264 32.45 -3.59 -1.27
CA VAL A 264 33.22 -3.48 -0.01
C VAL A 264 34.00 -2.16 0.13
N ALA A 265 34.16 -1.33 -0.91
CA ALA A 265 35.03 -0.15 -0.84
C ALA A 265 34.33 1.18 -0.47
N VAL A 266 33.00 1.28 -0.54
CA VAL A 266 32.27 2.56 -0.35
C VAL A 266 31.83 2.79 1.10
N ALA A 267 31.71 1.75 1.92
CA ALA A 267 31.27 1.86 3.30
C ALA A 267 32.32 2.48 4.25
N ALA A 268 33.61 2.44 3.91
CA ALA A 268 34.69 2.90 4.78
C ALA A 268 34.91 4.43 4.76
N THR A 269 34.50 5.13 3.69
CA THR A 269 34.74 6.58 3.52
C THR A 269 33.67 7.44 4.20
N VAL A 270 32.44 6.93 4.34
CA VAL A 270 31.32 7.68 4.95
C VAL A 270 31.44 7.77 6.47
N ALA A 271 32.05 6.77 7.13
CA ALA A 271 32.21 6.75 8.58
C ALA A 271 33.18 7.82 9.12
N ILE A 272 34.16 8.26 8.31
CA ILE A 272 35.17 9.25 8.72
C ILE A 272 34.61 10.69 8.59
N ALA A 273 33.67 10.94 7.67
CA ALA A 273 33.08 12.26 7.48
C ALA A 273 32.08 12.66 8.59
N VAL A 274 31.42 11.68 9.21
CA VAL A 274 30.42 11.91 10.27
C VAL A 274 31.05 12.29 11.62
N ALA A 275 32.32 11.93 11.85
CA ALA A 275 33.01 12.20 13.12
C ALA A 275 33.49 13.66 13.29
N LEU A 276 33.53 14.48 12.23
CA LEU A 276 34.13 15.83 12.27
C LEU A 276 33.13 16.99 12.37
N GLN A 277 31.81 16.75 12.39
CA GLN A 277 30.80 17.83 12.40
C GLN A 277 30.04 18.01 13.72
N ALA A 278 30.31 17.23 14.77
CA ALA A 278 29.63 17.33 16.06
C ALA A 278 30.18 18.43 17.01
N GLY A 279 30.72 19.53 16.47
CA GLY A 279 31.61 20.43 17.22
C GLY A 279 31.34 21.94 17.18
N ARG A 280 30.13 22.43 16.86
CA ARG A 280 29.83 23.88 16.98
C ARG A 280 28.39 24.16 17.44
N LYS A 281 28.27 24.78 18.62
CA LYS A 281 27.05 25.37 19.18
C LYS A 281 27.12 26.89 18.99
N ASP A 282 26.14 27.49 18.35
CA ASP A 282 25.92 28.95 18.39
C ASP A 282 24.50 29.27 18.89
N ARG A 283 24.42 30.31 19.74
CA ARG A 283 23.21 30.83 20.42
C ARG A 283 22.43 31.80 19.51
N PRO A 284 21.11 31.96 19.71
CA PRO A 284 20.31 32.92 18.93
C PRO A 284 20.34 34.32 19.56
N THR A 285 20.48 35.34 18.71
CA THR A 285 20.28 36.76 19.04
C THR A 285 18.89 37.21 18.59
N SER A 286 18.22 37.93 19.49
CA SER A 286 16.90 38.56 19.37
C SER A 286 16.86 39.76 18.41
N GLY A 287 15.80 39.87 17.61
CA GLY A 287 15.41 41.08 16.86
C GLY A 287 13.88 41.23 16.81
N PRO A 288 13.33 42.46 16.68
CA PRO A 288 11.96 42.80 17.10
C PRO A 288 10.88 42.52 16.04
N ALA A 289 9.67 42.20 16.52
CA ALA A 289 8.47 41.91 15.74
C ALA A 289 7.84 43.16 15.09
N PRO A 290 7.16 43.03 13.93
CA PRO A 290 6.18 44.01 13.49
C PRO A 290 4.74 43.50 13.63
N ALA A 291 3.95 44.39 14.24
CA ALA A 291 2.51 44.64 14.18
C ALA A 291 1.55 43.60 13.55
N THR A 292 0.66 43.12 14.42
CA THR A 292 -0.55 42.33 14.17
C THR A 292 -1.57 43.09 13.31
N GLN A 293 -2.06 42.47 12.23
CA GLN A 293 -3.37 42.79 11.67
C GLN A 293 -4.32 41.61 11.88
N SER A 294 -5.43 41.92 12.53
CA SER A 294 -6.49 41.01 12.96
C SER A 294 -7.27 40.48 11.75
N LEU A 295 -7.25 39.17 11.53
CA LEU A 295 -8.11 38.47 10.58
C LEU A 295 -9.18 37.69 11.35
N VAL A 296 -10.43 37.95 10.98
CA VAL A 296 -11.66 37.37 11.53
C VAL A 296 -11.57 35.84 11.51
N ARG A 297 -11.64 35.21 12.71
CA ARG A 297 -11.65 33.75 12.88
C ARG A 297 -12.93 33.17 12.27
N ALA A 298 -12.79 32.16 11.40
CA ALA A 298 -13.88 31.27 11.07
C ALA A 298 -14.46 30.63 12.35
N PRO A 299 -15.76 30.35 12.42
CA PRO A 299 -16.36 29.73 13.60
C PRO A 299 -15.70 28.38 13.87
N THR A 300 -15.24 28.18 15.09
CA THR A 300 -14.75 26.88 15.56
C THR A 300 -15.89 25.87 15.50
N PRO A 301 -15.71 24.70 14.87
CA PRO A 301 -16.74 23.67 14.80
C PRO A 301 -17.20 23.25 16.19
N SER A 302 -18.48 22.94 16.32
CA SER A 302 -19.07 22.51 17.58
C SER A 302 -18.57 21.11 17.98
N PRO A 303 -18.63 20.73 19.27
CA PRO A 303 -18.31 19.37 19.72
C PRO A 303 -19.05 18.28 18.93
N GLU A 304 -20.33 18.48 18.64
CA GLU A 304 -21.16 17.51 17.91
C GLU A 304 -20.73 17.37 16.44
N GLU A 305 -20.34 18.47 15.79
CA GLU A 305 -19.78 18.44 14.43
C GLU A 305 -18.45 17.68 14.38
N LEU A 306 -17.60 17.82 15.41
CA LEU A 306 -16.33 17.10 15.50
C LEU A 306 -16.55 15.59 15.69
N VAL A 307 -17.51 15.18 16.54
CA VAL A 307 -17.88 13.76 16.68
C VAL A 307 -18.49 13.22 15.39
N SER A 308 -19.34 14.00 14.69
CA SER A 308 -19.89 13.60 13.39
C SER A 308 -18.81 13.38 12.34
N GLN A 309 -17.84 14.29 12.24
CA GLN A 309 -16.69 14.14 11.35
C GLN A 309 -15.82 12.93 11.73
N ALA A 310 -15.68 12.64 13.02
CA ALA A 310 -14.97 11.44 13.47
C ALA A 310 -15.73 10.16 13.12
N ARG A 311 -17.07 10.18 13.12
CA ARG A 311 -17.90 9.06 12.67
C ARG A 311 -17.74 8.81 11.17
N GLU A 312 -17.73 9.86 10.36
CA GLU A 312 -17.46 9.76 8.92
C GLU A 312 -16.05 9.22 8.67
N ALA A 313 -15.05 9.70 9.42
CA ALA A 313 -13.69 9.17 9.38
C ALA A 313 -13.66 7.67 9.75
N ALA A 314 -14.42 7.23 10.74
CA ALA A 314 -14.49 5.80 11.12
C ALA A 314 -15.06 4.92 10.01
N GLN A 315 -16.01 5.41 9.19
CA GLN A 315 -16.58 4.66 8.07
C GLN A 315 -15.54 4.35 6.97
N VAL A 316 -14.55 5.23 6.80
CA VAL A 316 -13.44 5.03 5.85
C VAL A 316 -12.16 4.52 6.51
N ALA A 317 -12.26 4.05 7.77
CA ALA A 317 -11.15 3.58 8.60
C ALA A 317 -10.02 4.62 8.80
N ASP A 318 -10.37 5.90 8.89
CA ASP A 318 -9.43 7.01 9.09
C ASP A 318 -9.10 7.24 10.58
N ALA A 319 -8.30 6.35 11.16
CA ALA A 319 -7.87 6.44 12.56
C ALA A 319 -7.10 7.74 12.87
N ALA A 320 -6.38 8.30 11.89
CA ALA A 320 -5.62 9.56 12.02
C ALA A 320 -6.54 10.72 12.38
N ARG A 321 -7.58 10.86 11.57
CA ARG A 321 -8.51 11.96 11.63
C ARG A 321 -9.34 11.86 12.88
N ILE A 322 -9.72 10.66 13.29
CA ILE A 322 -10.40 10.43 14.58
C ILE A 322 -9.52 10.91 15.74
N VAL A 323 -8.23 10.55 15.77
CA VAL A 323 -7.30 11.01 16.82
C VAL A 323 -7.17 12.53 16.81
N GLU A 324 -6.93 13.14 15.65
CA GLU A 324 -6.80 14.59 15.48
C GLU A 324 -8.05 15.36 15.96
N LEU A 325 -9.23 14.82 15.68
CA LEU A 325 -10.51 15.43 16.04
C LEU A 325 -10.84 15.26 17.53
N LEU A 326 -10.59 14.07 18.08
CA LEU A 326 -11.15 13.65 19.36
C LEU A 326 -10.20 13.81 20.55
N GLU A 327 -8.87 13.70 20.38
CA GLU A 327 -7.92 13.95 21.49
C GLU A 327 -8.11 15.35 22.10
N PRO A 328 -8.08 16.46 21.32
CA PRO A 328 -8.27 17.80 21.88
C PRO A 328 -9.71 18.05 22.34
N LEU A 329 -10.67 17.29 21.81
CA LEU A 329 -12.06 17.38 22.21
C LEU A 329 -12.22 16.84 23.63
N LEU A 330 -11.71 15.64 23.90
CA LEU A 330 -11.86 14.96 25.19
C LEU A 330 -11.16 15.68 26.35
N GLU A 331 -10.17 16.53 26.08
CA GLU A 331 -9.57 17.44 27.08
C GLU A 331 -10.53 18.53 27.57
N ARG A 332 -11.62 18.82 26.84
CA ARG A 332 -12.59 19.84 27.23
C ARG A 332 -13.50 19.32 28.36
N PRO A 333 -13.57 20.00 29.51
CA PRO A 333 -14.34 19.53 30.66
C PRO A 333 -15.87 19.59 30.46
N GLU A 334 -16.36 20.39 29.52
CA GLU A 334 -17.80 20.69 29.36
C GLU A 334 -18.49 19.91 28.23
N LEU A 335 -17.99 18.71 27.87
CA LEU A 335 -18.63 17.88 26.84
C LEU A 335 -19.91 17.21 27.34
N PRO A 336 -21.00 17.20 26.54
CA PRO A 336 -22.17 16.38 26.82
C PRO A 336 -21.78 14.91 27.01
N VAL A 337 -22.35 14.24 28.03
CA VAL A 337 -22.01 12.86 28.40
C VAL A 337 -22.12 11.90 27.21
N ALA A 338 -23.18 12.03 26.40
CA ALA A 338 -23.37 11.20 25.22
C ALA A 338 -22.29 11.42 24.15
N ALA A 339 -21.95 12.68 23.86
CA ALA A 339 -20.91 13.02 22.89
C ALA A 339 -19.52 12.59 23.37
N ARG A 340 -19.25 12.67 24.68
CA ARG A 340 -18.02 12.16 25.27
C ARG A 340 -17.92 10.64 25.15
N ALA A 341 -18.97 9.90 25.52
CA ALA A 341 -18.96 8.43 25.42
C ALA A 341 -18.73 7.95 23.98
N GLU A 342 -19.40 8.57 23.00
CA GLU A 342 -19.18 8.26 21.59
C GLU A 342 -17.76 8.61 21.13
N ALA A 343 -17.23 9.77 21.55
CA ALA A 343 -15.87 10.16 21.23
C ALA A 343 -14.82 9.22 21.85
N GLU A 344 -15.02 8.78 23.10
CA GLU A 344 -14.16 7.80 23.78
C GLU A 344 -14.15 6.46 23.04
N GLU A 345 -15.32 5.97 22.59
CA GLU A 345 -15.43 4.72 21.84
C GLU A 345 -14.76 4.80 20.45
N LEU A 346 -15.02 5.88 19.69
CA LEU A 346 -14.39 6.11 18.39
C LEU A 346 -12.87 6.23 18.50
N LEU A 347 -12.38 6.98 19.48
CA LEU A 347 -10.95 7.16 19.72
C LEU A 347 -10.28 5.85 20.19
N ALA A 348 -10.94 5.08 21.05
CA ALA A 348 -10.47 3.75 21.44
C ALA A 348 -10.35 2.81 20.24
N GLY A 349 -11.32 2.84 19.32
CA GLY A 349 -11.24 2.11 18.05
C GLY A 349 -10.04 2.53 17.21
N ALA A 350 -9.79 3.84 17.07
CA ALA A 350 -8.64 4.37 16.34
C ALA A 350 -7.29 3.92 16.95
N TYR A 351 -7.17 3.95 18.27
CA TYR A 351 -5.98 3.43 18.95
C TYR A 351 -5.82 1.91 18.81
N ALA A 352 -6.90 1.14 18.79
CA ALA A 352 -6.83 -0.31 18.52
C ALA A 352 -6.32 -0.60 17.09
N PHE A 353 -6.78 0.14 16.08
CA PHE A 353 -6.24 0.04 14.71
C PHE A 353 -4.76 0.45 14.62
N ARG A 354 -4.38 1.52 15.32
CA ARG A 354 -2.97 1.92 15.42
C ARG A 354 -2.12 0.80 16.05
N ALA A 355 -2.62 0.16 17.09
CA ALA A 355 -1.94 -0.95 17.74
C ALA A 355 -1.75 -2.15 16.80
N GLU A 356 -2.77 -2.49 16.00
CA GLU A 356 -2.64 -3.53 14.98
C GLU A 356 -1.52 -3.22 13.98
N GLY A 357 -1.49 -1.97 13.48
CA GLY A 357 -0.46 -1.51 12.55
C GLY A 357 0.95 -1.61 13.14
N LEU A 358 1.14 -1.12 14.37
CA LEU A 358 2.41 -1.19 15.09
C LEU A 358 2.86 -2.65 15.34
N ARG A 359 1.93 -3.52 15.73
CA ARG A 359 2.20 -4.96 15.94
C ARG A 359 2.68 -5.62 14.65
N ARG A 360 2.01 -5.36 13.51
CA ARG A 360 2.42 -5.89 12.20
C ARG A 360 3.78 -5.35 11.74
N ALA A 361 4.14 -4.14 12.14
CA ALA A 361 5.46 -3.55 11.91
C ALA A 361 6.55 -4.07 12.87
N GLY A 362 6.17 -4.88 13.87
CA GLY A 362 7.09 -5.43 14.88
C GLY A 362 7.32 -4.52 16.10
N ASP A 363 6.70 -3.34 16.16
CA ASP A 363 6.74 -2.46 17.32
C ASP A 363 5.71 -2.90 18.37
N LEU A 364 6.03 -3.97 19.11
CA LEU A 364 5.17 -4.53 20.14
C LEU A 364 5.01 -3.59 21.35
N ALA A 365 6.00 -2.73 21.62
CA ALA A 365 5.95 -1.78 22.73
C ALA A 365 4.98 -0.63 22.42
N GLY A 366 5.07 -0.06 21.22
CA GLY A 366 4.14 0.96 20.74
C GLY A 366 2.71 0.41 20.63
N ALA A 367 2.55 -0.83 20.16
CA ALA A 367 1.24 -1.49 20.12
C ALA A 367 0.63 -1.64 21.53
N GLY A 368 1.43 -2.02 22.52
CA GLY A 368 1.01 -2.10 23.92
C GLY A 368 0.53 -0.74 24.46
N ALA A 369 1.31 0.31 24.27
CA ALA A 369 0.96 1.66 24.72
C ALA A 369 -0.35 2.17 24.08
N ALA A 370 -0.56 1.90 22.78
CA ALA A 370 -1.79 2.26 22.10
C ALA A 370 -3.00 1.50 22.65
N LEU A 371 -2.85 0.20 22.97
CA LEU A 371 -3.94 -0.58 23.57
C LEU A 371 -4.24 -0.19 25.01
N ASP A 372 -3.24 0.25 25.77
CA ASP A 372 -3.44 0.79 27.11
C ASP A 372 -4.26 2.09 27.06
N ALA A 373 -3.94 2.98 26.11
CA ALA A 373 -4.74 4.19 25.85
C ALA A 373 -6.17 3.84 25.40
N ALA A 374 -6.34 2.87 24.49
CA ALA A 374 -7.65 2.42 24.04
C ALA A 374 -8.50 1.83 25.17
N CYS A 375 -7.89 0.99 26.02
CA CYS A 375 -8.56 0.36 27.16
C CYS A 375 -8.95 1.38 28.24
N ALA A 376 -8.16 2.44 28.43
CA ALA A 376 -8.50 3.51 29.36
C ALA A 376 -9.74 4.30 28.92
N LEU A 377 -9.96 4.43 27.60
CA LEU A 377 -11.12 5.11 27.03
C LEU A 377 -12.37 4.22 26.97
N ALA A 378 -12.24 3.01 26.41
CA ALA A 378 -13.36 2.09 26.21
C ALA A 378 -12.97 0.66 26.61
N PRO A 379 -13.00 0.32 27.91
CA PRO A 379 -12.52 -0.97 28.41
C PRO A 379 -13.38 -2.16 28.00
N SER A 380 -14.63 -1.93 27.58
CA SER A 380 -15.56 -2.96 27.09
C SER A 380 -15.52 -3.16 25.58
N LEU A 381 -14.75 -2.35 24.84
CA LEU A 381 -14.71 -2.41 23.39
C LEU A 381 -14.09 -3.73 22.91
N THR A 382 -14.86 -4.53 22.18
CA THR A 382 -14.47 -5.88 21.76
C THR A 382 -13.18 -5.89 20.94
N LEU A 383 -13.01 -4.89 20.07
CA LEU A 383 -11.82 -4.73 19.24
C LEU A 383 -10.53 -4.58 20.07
N VAL A 384 -10.59 -3.85 21.20
CA VAL A 384 -9.44 -3.65 22.09
C VAL A 384 -9.00 -4.97 22.70
N HIS A 385 -9.95 -5.80 23.15
CA HIS A 385 -9.65 -7.13 23.67
C HIS A 385 -9.08 -8.05 22.59
N LEU A 386 -9.60 -7.99 21.37
CA LEU A 386 -9.10 -8.78 20.25
C LEU A 386 -7.65 -8.45 19.92
N GLU A 387 -7.32 -7.16 19.76
CA GLU A 387 -5.94 -6.74 19.44
C GLU A 387 -4.98 -6.96 20.61
N ARG A 388 -5.45 -6.82 21.86
CA ARG A 388 -4.65 -7.21 23.05
C ARG A 388 -4.31 -8.69 23.06
N ALA A 389 -5.24 -9.55 22.67
CA ALA A 389 -4.99 -10.98 22.54
C ALA A 389 -3.92 -11.29 21.49
N TRP A 390 -3.99 -10.65 20.32
CA TRP A 390 -2.99 -10.80 19.26
C TRP A 390 -1.61 -10.31 19.68
N LEU A 391 -1.53 -9.16 20.35
CA LEU A 391 -0.27 -8.63 20.88
C LEU A 391 0.38 -9.61 21.87
N LEU A 392 -0.38 -10.11 22.84
CA LEU A 392 0.13 -11.06 23.84
C LEU A 392 0.58 -12.37 23.19
N SER A 393 -0.14 -12.83 22.16
CA SER A 393 0.26 -13.99 21.38
C SER A 393 1.61 -13.74 20.69
N ASP A 394 1.81 -12.60 20.05
CA ASP A 394 3.07 -12.26 19.37
C ASP A 394 4.24 -12.05 20.35
N GLN A 395 3.95 -11.61 21.58
CA GLN A 395 4.93 -11.52 22.68
C GLN A 395 5.30 -12.88 23.29
N GLY A 396 4.71 -13.98 22.82
CA GLY A 396 4.97 -15.32 23.35
C GLY A 396 4.28 -15.60 24.67
N GLN A 397 3.16 -14.91 24.97
CA GLN A 397 2.36 -15.09 26.18
C GLN A 397 0.98 -15.73 25.87
N PRO A 398 0.95 -16.98 25.37
CA PRO A 398 -0.28 -17.61 24.86
C PRO A 398 -1.35 -17.82 25.95
N ALA A 399 -0.97 -18.08 27.20
CA ALA A 399 -1.91 -18.28 28.30
C ALA A 399 -2.71 -17.00 28.62
N GLU A 400 -2.06 -15.84 28.57
CA GLU A 400 -2.73 -14.56 28.80
C GLU A 400 -3.57 -14.16 27.58
N ALA A 401 -3.03 -14.36 26.37
CA ALA A 401 -3.74 -14.13 25.12
C ALA A 401 -5.08 -14.88 25.06
N LEU A 402 -5.13 -16.14 25.52
CA LEU A 402 -6.37 -16.93 25.58
C LEU A 402 -7.48 -16.26 26.38
N ARG A 403 -7.15 -15.58 27.49
CA ARG A 403 -8.14 -14.89 28.31
C ARG A 403 -8.77 -13.73 27.56
N PHE A 404 -7.98 -13.00 26.78
CA PHE A 404 -8.47 -11.90 25.96
C PHE A 404 -9.25 -12.39 24.74
N PHE A 405 -8.83 -13.47 24.08
CA PHE A 405 -9.64 -14.11 23.03
C PHE A 405 -10.99 -14.60 23.57
N ALA A 406 -11.02 -15.20 24.76
CA ALA A 406 -12.25 -15.63 25.40
C ALA A 406 -13.20 -14.45 25.68
N ARG A 407 -12.69 -13.31 26.15
CA ARG A 407 -13.48 -12.08 26.33
C ARG A 407 -14.02 -11.55 25.00
N ALA A 408 -13.19 -11.50 23.96
CA ALA A 408 -13.62 -11.07 22.64
C ALA A 408 -14.74 -11.97 22.08
N LEU A 409 -14.65 -13.28 22.30
CA LEU A 409 -15.65 -14.25 21.88
C LEU A 409 -16.94 -14.21 22.72
N GLN A 410 -16.86 -13.83 23.99
CA GLN A 410 -18.06 -13.59 24.82
C GLN A 410 -18.88 -12.43 24.27
N ALA A 411 -18.21 -11.37 23.80
CA ALA A 411 -18.87 -10.20 23.22
C ALA A 411 -19.31 -10.44 21.78
N ASN A 412 -18.48 -11.14 20.97
CA ASN A 412 -18.80 -11.50 19.60
C ASN A 412 -18.43 -12.97 19.28
N PRO A 413 -19.37 -13.92 19.45
CA PRO A 413 -19.12 -15.34 19.22
C PRO A 413 -18.79 -15.71 17.77
N THR A 414 -19.16 -14.87 16.78
CA THR A 414 -18.96 -15.13 15.34
C THR A 414 -17.64 -14.54 14.82
N GLN A 415 -16.77 -14.04 15.71
CA GLN A 415 -15.47 -13.48 15.33
C GLN A 415 -14.48 -14.58 14.93
N ALA A 416 -14.44 -14.94 13.64
CA ALA A 416 -13.56 -16.00 13.10
C ALA A 416 -12.07 -15.83 13.46
N SER A 417 -11.56 -14.60 13.45
CA SER A 417 -10.17 -14.31 13.81
C SER A 417 -9.85 -14.60 15.28
N ALA A 418 -10.82 -14.43 16.18
CA ALA A 418 -10.64 -14.73 17.61
C ALA A 418 -10.56 -16.24 17.87
N HIS A 419 -11.43 -17.02 17.21
CA HIS A 419 -11.34 -18.49 17.22
C HIS A 419 -10.00 -18.98 16.67
N PHE A 420 -9.55 -18.42 15.54
CA PHE A 420 -8.26 -18.76 14.96
C PHE A 420 -7.08 -18.42 15.90
N GLY A 421 -7.08 -17.23 16.51
CA GLY A 421 -6.06 -16.83 17.48
C GLY A 421 -6.04 -17.72 18.72
N ARG A 422 -7.23 -18.09 19.23
CA ARG A 422 -7.39 -19.05 20.33
C ARG A 422 -6.75 -20.41 19.99
N GLY A 423 -7.01 -20.94 18.79
CA GLY A 423 -6.40 -22.19 18.33
C GLY A 423 -4.87 -22.13 18.31
N LEU A 424 -4.29 -21.06 17.77
CA LEU A 424 -2.82 -20.87 17.76
C LEU A 424 -2.23 -20.83 19.18
N CYS A 425 -2.90 -20.19 20.13
CA CYS A 425 -2.45 -20.17 21.53
C CYS A 425 -2.55 -21.55 22.18
N LEU A 426 -3.60 -22.32 21.92
CA LEU A 426 -3.78 -23.68 22.43
C LEU A 426 -2.74 -24.65 21.88
N GLU A 427 -2.37 -24.55 20.60
CA GLU A 427 -1.26 -25.34 20.04
C GLU A 427 0.05 -25.06 20.78
N ARG A 428 0.37 -23.78 21.03
CA ARG A 428 1.59 -23.39 21.76
C ARG A 428 1.61 -23.86 23.22
N LEU A 429 0.44 -24.09 23.81
CA LEU A 429 0.30 -24.61 25.17
C LEU A 429 0.25 -26.14 25.22
N GLY A 430 0.33 -26.83 24.08
CA GLY A 430 0.31 -28.29 24.03
C GLY A 430 -1.10 -28.91 24.13
N SER A 431 -2.15 -28.15 23.80
CA SER A 431 -3.55 -28.62 23.76
C SER A 431 -4.08 -28.74 22.32
N PRO A 432 -3.56 -29.66 21.48
CA PRO A 432 -3.91 -29.72 20.06
C PRO A 432 -5.38 -30.09 19.79
N ARG A 433 -6.04 -30.84 20.70
CA ARG A 433 -7.46 -31.19 20.56
C ARG A 433 -8.38 -29.98 20.75
N GLU A 434 -8.13 -29.17 21.76
CA GLU A 434 -8.87 -27.92 21.94
C GLU A 434 -8.55 -26.91 20.84
N ALA A 435 -7.30 -26.91 20.34
CA ALA A 435 -6.91 -26.09 19.21
C ALA A 435 -7.68 -26.48 17.94
N LEU A 436 -7.85 -27.79 17.70
CA LEU A 436 -8.64 -28.33 16.60
C LEU A 436 -10.06 -27.77 16.62
N GLU A 437 -10.77 -27.87 17.75
CA GLU A 437 -12.12 -27.33 17.91
C GLU A 437 -12.17 -25.83 17.60
N ALA A 438 -11.19 -25.05 18.08
CA ALA A 438 -11.11 -23.62 17.82
C ALA A 438 -10.88 -23.31 16.32
N PHE A 439 -10.04 -24.10 15.63
CA PHE A 439 -9.83 -23.92 14.19
C PHE A 439 -11.05 -24.34 13.37
N GLU A 440 -11.81 -25.36 13.79
CA GLU A 440 -13.07 -25.75 13.14
C GLU A 440 -14.10 -24.62 13.21
N GLN A 441 -14.24 -23.96 14.36
CA GLN A 441 -15.07 -22.76 14.48
C GLN A 441 -14.59 -21.63 13.55
N ALA A 442 -13.27 -21.41 13.45
CA ALA A 442 -12.72 -20.38 12.57
C ALA A 442 -13.02 -20.65 11.07
N VAL A 443 -12.92 -21.91 10.63
CA VAL A 443 -13.20 -22.33 9.24
C VAL A 443 -14.70 -22.37 8.95
N ALA A 444 -15.55 -22.62 9.96
CA ALA A 444 -16.99 -22.53 9.82
C ALA A 444 -17.46 -21.08 9.58
N LEU A 445 -16.74 -20.10 10.13
CA LEU A 445 -17.08 -18.67 10.08
C LEU A 445 -16.37 -17.89 8.96
N SER A 446 -15.29 -18.42 8.36
CA SER A 446 -14.51 -17.70 7.36
C SER A 446 -13.81 -18.64 6.37
N GLU A 447 -13.87 -18.27 5.09
CA GLU A 447 -13.29 -19.04 3.97
C GLU A 447 -11.80 -18.73 3.72
N LYS A 448 -11.11 -18.09 4.68
CA LYS A 448 -9.68 -17.75 4.52
C LYS A 448 -8.84 -19.03 4.37
N PRO A 449 -8.08 -19.19 3.26
CA PRO A 449 -7.27 -20.40 3.01
C PRO A 449 -6.37 -20.81 4.18
N ARG A 450 -5.69 -19.83 4.78
CA ARG A 450 -4.81 -20.04 5.94
C ARG A 450 -5.50 -20.71 7.16
N TYR A 451 -6.82 -20.56 7.32
CA TYR A 451 -7.55 -21.20 8.44
C TYR A 451 -7.72 -22.69 8.17
N ALA A 452 -8.10 -23.06 6.94
CA ALA A 452 -8.20 -24.45 6.52
C ALA A 452 -6.83 -25.15 6.54
N VAL A 453 -5.77 -24.46 6.06
CA VAL A 453 -4.39 -24.98 6.12
C VAL A 453 -3.96 -25.27 7.55
N ARG A 454 -4.22 -24.34 8.49
CA ARG A 454 -3.87 -24.54 9.90
C ARG A 454 -4.64 -25.71 10.50
N LEU A 455 -5.96 -25.78 10.29
CA LEU A 455 -6.81 -26.88 10.75
C LEU A 455 -6.28 -28.24 10.25
N ALA A 456 -5.94 -28.33 8.97
CA ALA A 456 -5.42 -29.56 8.37
C ALA A 456 -4.08 -29.99 8.97
N ARG A 457 -3.18 -29.04 9.27
CA ARG A 457 -1.91 -29.33 9.97
C ARG A 457 -2.13 -29.81 11.40
N THR A 458 -3.10 -29.24 12.10
CA THR A 458 -3.46 -29.72 13.45
C THR A 458 -4.01 -31.14 13.38
N ARG A 459 -4.89 -31.46 12.42
CA ARG A 459 -5.38 -32.83 12.17
C ARG A 459 -4.25 -33.80 11.87
N GLU A 460 -3.34 -33.44 10.97
CA GLU A 460 -2.15 -34.25 10.68
C GLU A 460 -1.33 -34.54 11.96
N SER A 461 -1.11 -33.53 12.81
CA SER A 461 -0.36 -33.71 14.06
C SER A 461 -1.04 -34.67 15.04
N LEU A 462 -2.36 -34.81 14.94
CA LEU A 462 -3.17 -35.75 15.72
C LEU A 462 -3.26 -37.15 15.09
N GLY A 463 -2.75 -37.33 13.87
CA GLY A 463 -2.80 -38.59 13.12
C GLY A 463 -3.95 -38.69 12.10
N ASP A 464 -4.80 -37.67 12.00
CA ASP A 464 -6.02 -37.67 11.20
C ASP A 464 -5.75 -37.16 9.77
N LEU A 465 -4.83 -37.84 9.06
CA LEU A 465 -4.35 -37.44 7.74
C LEU A 465 -5.45 -37.41 6.66
N VAL A 466 -6.40 -38.35 6.73
CA VAL A 466 -7.49 -38.46 5.74
C VAL A 466 -8.44 -37.28 5.89
N GLU A 467 -8.86 -36.98 7.12
CA GLU A 467 -9.72 -35.86 7.47
C GLU A 467 -9.03 -34.51 7.21
N ALA A 468 -7.70 -34.45 7.28
CA ALA A 468 -6.93 -33.29 6.86
C ALA A 468 -7.04 -33.05 5.33
N VAL A 469 -6.89 -34.09 4.51
CA VAL A 469 -7.05 -33.99 3.04
C VAL A 469 -8.48 -33.60 2.67
N GLU A 470 -9.47 -34.23 3.30
CA GLU A 470 -10.89 -33.93 3.07
C GLU A 470 -11.24 -32.49 3.47
N GLY A 471 -10.73 -32.01 4.60
CA GLY A 471 -10.93 -30.63 5.05
C GLY A 471 -10.41 -29.61 4.03
N ILE A 472 -9.22 -29.84 3.44
CA ILE A 472 -8.70 -28.97 2.38
C ILE A 472 -9.52 -29.10 1.09
N ALA A 473 -9.97 -30.31 0.74
CA ALA A 473 -10.84 -30.50 -0.42
C ALA A 473 -12.18 -29.74 -0.29
N GLN A 474 -12.78 -29.73 0.89
CA GLN A 474 -13.96 -28.93 1.19
C GLN A 474 -13.67 -27.43 1.08
N ALA A 475 -12.54 -26.96 1.59
CA ALA A 475 -12.13 -25.56 1.45
C ALA A 475 -11.93 -25.15 -0.03
N LEU A 476 -11.36 -26.04 -0.86
CA LEU A 476 -11.22 -25.82 -2.30
C LEU A 476 -12.56 -25.75 -3.05
N ALA A 477 -13.58 -26.47 -2.56
CA ALA A 477 -14.91 -26.48 -3.14
C ALA A 477 -15.70 -25.20 -2.83
N ARG A 478 -15.36 -24.46 -1.76
CA ARG A 478 -16.01 -23.20 -1.37
C ARG A 478 -15.59 -21.98 -2.21
N GLY A 479 -14.70 -22.15 -3.19
CA GLY A 479 -14.43 -21.09 -4.18
C GLY A 479 -13.22 -20.21 -3.89
N ALA A 480 -12.19 -20.71 -3.17
CA ALA A 480 -10.91 -20.02 -3.13
C ALA A 480 -10.34 -19.89 -4.56
N GLU A 481 -9.79 -18.72 -4.89
CA GLU A 481 -9.20 -18.37 -6.19
C GLU A 481 -7.73 -17.90 -6.07
N GLY A 482 -7.06 -17.81 -7.22
CA GLY A 482 -5.69 -17.29 -7.35
C GLY A 482 -4.69 -17.93 -6.38
N ALA A 483 -3.91 -17.09 -5.69
CA ALA A 483 -2.88 -17.54 -4.75
C ALA A 483 -3.44 -18.30 -3.53
N GLY A 484 -4.65 -17.97 -3.08
CA GLY A 484 -5.31 -18.66 -1.97
C GLY A 484 -5.70 -20.09 -2.35
N ARG A 485 -6.17 -20.29 -3.59
CA ARG A 485 -6.43 -21.63 -4.14
C ARG A 485 -5.15 -22.43 -4.31
N ALA A 486 -4.08 -21.80 -4.81
CA ALA A 486 -2.79 -22.42 -4.95
C ALA A 486 -2.24 -22.90 -3.58
N GLU A 487 -2.38 -22.10 -2.53
CA GLU A 487 -1.99 -22.48 -1.16
C GLU A 487 -2.71 -23.75 -0.68
N LEU A 488 -4.03 -23.84 -0.88
CA LEU A 488 -4.82 -25.01 -0.52
C LEU A 488 -4.43 -26.25 -1.34
N LEU A 489 -4.22 -26.10 -2.65
CA LEU A 489 -3.77 -27.20 -3.51
C LEU A 489 -2.42 -27.75 -3.05
N LEU A 490 -1.47 -26.87 -2.72
CA LEU A 490 -0.15 -27.28 -2.21
C LEU A 490 -0.24 -28.02 -0.88
N GLU A 491 -1.06 -27.54 0.05
CA GLU A 491 -1.23 -28.22 1.32
C GLU A 491 -1.89 -29.59 1.14
N ARG A 492 -2.91 -29.70 0.26
CA ARG A 492 -3.53 -31.00 -0.06
C ARG A 492 -2.57 -31.96 -0.74
N GLY A 493 -1.76 -31.46 -1.68
CA GLY A 493 -0.72 -32.25 -2.34
C GLY A 493 0.32 -32.79 -1.36
N ARG A 494 0.72 -31.98 -0.36
CA ARG A 494 1.64 -32.41 0.71
C ARG A 494 1.03 -33.53 1.57
N LEU A 495 -0.22 -33.38 1.97
CA LEU A 495 -0.93 -34.39 2.76
C LEU A 495 -1.14 -35.69 1.96
N ARG A 496 -1.48 -35.59 0.67
CA ARG A 496 -1.59 -36.75 -0.24
C ARG A 496 -0.24 -37.45 -0.44
N LEU A 497 0.85 -36.71 -0.54
CA LEU A 497 2.20 -37.28 -0.55
C LEU A 497 2.46 -38.09 0.73
N ALA A 498 2.07 -37.58 1.89
CA ALA A 498 2.20 -38.31 3.17
C ALA A 498 1.34 -39.60 3.21
N LEU A 499 0.18 -39.60 2.54
CA LEU A 499 -0.68 -40.78 2.39
C LEU A 499 -0.23 -41.77 1.29
N GLY A 500 0.82 -41.44 0.52
CA GLY A 500 1.26 -42.26 -0.62
C GLY A 500 0.41 -42.10 -1.89
N ALA A 501 -0.53 -41.15 -1.92
CA ALA A 501 -1.35 -40.83 -3.10
C ALA A 501 -0.57 -39.93 -4.08
N PHE A 502 0.50 -40.47 -4.67
CA PHE A 502 1.48 -39.70 -5.43
C PHE A 502 0.91 -39.07 -6.71
N SER A 503 0.03 -39.76 -7.43
CA SER A 503 -0.58 -39.26 -8.67
C SER A 503 -1.46 -38.05 -8.40
N GLU A 504 -2.30 -38.12 -7.36
CA GLU A 504 -3.19 -37.04 -6.94
C GLU A 504 -2.42 -35.87 -6.30
N ALA A 505 -1.31 -36.16 -5.62
CA ALA A 505 -0.40 -35.13 -5.12
C ALA A 505 0.28 -34.37 -6.28
N LEU A 506 0.67 -35.07 -7.34
CA LEU A 506 1.27 -34.46 -8.53
C LEU A 506 0.26 -33.55 -9.25
N ALA A 507 -0.97 -34.01 -9.42
CA ALA A 507 -2.05 -33.23 -10.00
C ALA A 507 -2.34 -31.94 -9.22
N ASP A 508 -2.31 -32.00 -7.87
CA ASP A 508 -2.45 -30.81 -7.02
C ASP A 508 -1.28 -29.82 -7.23
N CYS A 509 -0.05 -30.31 -7.38
CA CYS A 509 1.10 -29.45 -7.66
C CYS A 509 1.00 -28.77 -9.02
N ASP A 510 0.61 -29.51 -10.06
CA ASP A 510 0.45 -28.97 -11.41
C ASP A 510 -0.68 -27.92 -11.45
N ALA A 511 -1.80 -28.20 -10.79
CA ALA A 511 -2.90 -27.24 -10.66
C ALA A 511 -2.48 -25.97 -9.89
N ALA A 512 -1.65 -26.09 -8.85
CA ALA A 512 -1.12 -24.93 -8.14
C ALA A 512 -0.19 -24.08 -9.02
N LEU A 513 0.66 -24.72 -9.85
CA LEU A 513 1.58 -24.03 -10.77
C LEU A 513 0.87 -23.32 -11.93
N VAL A 514 -0.31 -23.78 -12.32
CA VAL A 514 -1.16 -23.04 -13.28
C VAL A 514 -1.60 -21.69 -12.69
N LEU A 515 -1.91 -21.65 -11.39
CA LEU A 515 -2.39 -20.45 -10.72
C LEU A 515 -1.28 -19.49 -10.31
N VAL A 516 -0.16 -20.04 -9.83
CA VAL A 516 1.03 -19.27 -9.45
C VAL A 516 2.24 -19.87 -10.16
N PRO A 517 2.50 -19.44 -11.40
CA PRO A 517 3.68 -19.86 -12.14
C PRO A 517 4.93 -19.52 -11.32
N GLN A 518 5.88 -20.47 -11.22
CA GLN A 518 7.13 -20.33 -10.46
C GLN A 518 7.01 -20.30 -8.92
N ASP A 519 5.91 -20.75 -8.29
CA ASP A 519 5.90 -20.95 -6.84
C ASP A 519 6.99 -21.98 -6.45
N PRO A 520 8.03 -21.59 -5.68
CA PRO A 520 9.15 -22.47 -5.36
C PRO A 520 8.73 -23.69 -4.54
N ARG A 521 7.70 -23.54 -3.69
CA ARG A 521 7.17 -24.63 -2.86
C ARG A 521 6.47 -25.67 -3.73
N ALA A 522 5.74 -25.21 -4.74
CA ALA A 522 5.06 -26.06 -5.71
C ALA A 522 6.04 -26.85 -6.56
N LEU A 523 7.08 -26.19 -7.07
CA LEU A 523 8.14 -26.83 -7.85
C LEU A 523 8.91 -27.88 -7.02
N GLU A 524 9.22 -27.56 -5.77
CA GLU A 524 9.92 -28.48 -4.87
C GLU A 524 9.06 -29.71 -4.51
N LEU A 525 7.79 -29.49 -4.16
CA LEU A 525 6.86 -30.58 -3.86
C LEU A 525 6.66 -31.47 -5.09
N ARG A 526 6.44 -30.87 -6.26
CA ARG A 526 6.30 -31.58 -7.54
C ARG A 526 7.49 -32.48 -7.83
N ARG A 527 8.71 -31.96 -7.67
CA ARG A 527 9.96 -32.73 -7.84
C ARG A 527 10.02 -33.92 -6.88
N THR A 528 9.64 -33.70 -5.63
CA THR A 528 9.63 -34.73 -4.58
C THR A 528 8.62 -35.84 -4.90
N VAL A 529 7.39 -35.46 -5.25
CA VAL A 529 6.32 -36.38 -5.64
C VAL A 529 6.70 -37.19 -6.89
N SER A 530 7.24 -36.53 -7.92
CA SER A 530 7.68 -37.19 -9.16
C SER A 530 8.76 -38.26 -8.90
N THR A 531 9.70 -37.96 -8.00
CA THR A 531 10.76 -38.90 -7.62
C THR A 531 10.18 -40.12 -6.90
N ARG A 532 9.22 -39.92 -5.99
CA ARG A 532 8.55 -41.01 -5.27
C ARG A 532 7.70 -41.89 -6.20
N LEU A 533 6.93 -41.26 -7.10
CA LEU A 533 6.11 -41.94 -8.08
C LEU A 533 6.96 -42.81 -9.05
N ALA A 534 8.12 -42.31 -9.47
CA ALA A 534 9.04 -43.08 -10.31
C ALA A 534 9.69 -44.26 -9.56
N ALA A 535 9.88 -44.16 -8.24
CA ALA A 535 10.42 -45.24 -7.42
C ALA A 535 9.40 -46.38 -7.26
N THR A 536 8.13 -46.08 -7.00
CA THR A 536 7.09 -47.11 -6.86
C THR A 536 6.79 -47.84 -8.17
N ALA A 537 6.95 -47.17 -9.32
CA ALA A 537 6.82 -47.83 -10.62
C ALA A 537 7.93 -48.87 -10.88
N LYS A 538 9.10 -48.75 -10.25
CA LYS A 538 10.21 -49.70 -10.39
C LYS A 538 10.17 -50.88 -9.42
N GLU A 539 9.38 -50.80 -8.35
CA GLU A 539 9.20 -51.87 -7.38
C GLU A 539 8.04 -52.82 -7.74
N GLY A 540 7.23 -52.45 -8.73
CA GLY A 540 6.09 -53.25 -9.23
C GLY A 540 6.39 -54.08 -10.49
N ASP A 541 7.57 -53.90 -11.11
CA ASP A 541 8.16 -54.74 -12.16
C ASP A 541 9.16 -55.72 -11.52
#